data_AF-A0A8H7C757-F1
#
_entry.id   AF-A0A8H7C757-F1
#
_cell.length_a   1.000
_cell.length_b   1.000
_cell.length_c   1.000
_cell.angle_alpha   90.00
_cell.angle_beta   90.00
_cell.angle_gamma   90.00
#
_symmetry.space_group_name_H-M   'P 1'
#
loop_
_entity.id
_entity.type
_entity.pdbx_description
1 polymer ?
#
loop_
_entity_poly.entity_id
_entity_poly.type
_entity_poly.pdbx_seq_one_letter_code
_entity_poly.pdbx_strand_id
1 'polypeptide(L)'
;MPALPFHPPDFTPGTRYTEERKDAMNVNKEGFLTDEEEKLVHHLIKLQELAFAWNEDEKGKFSEEYFDPVTIPTIEHVPWVCRNIPIPPGNYQKVVDIIKAKISSGVYEPSNSSYRSRWFCVLKKDGKSLRLVHDLQPLNAVTIKDSGLPPMVEQYAESFGGRGCYGVFDLLVGFDQRSLSPDSRDLTTFQTPVGTLRLTSIPMGYSGQQNPSNVLYLLNECIISIQIKFLKSP
;
A
#
# COMPACT_ATOMS: atom_id res chain seq x y z
N MET A 1 -0.61 23.64 -3.54
CA MET A 1 -2.00 23.21 -3.85
C MET A 1 -2.60 24.15 -4.88
N PRO A 2 -3.46 23.66 -5.78
CA PRO A 2 -4.18 24.52 -6.71
C PRO A 2 -5.11 25.48 -5.95
N ALA A 3 -5.29 26.70 -6.48
CA ALA A 3 -6.26 27.64 -5.94
C ALA A 3 -7.67 27.10 -6.16
N LEU A 4 -8.49 27.06 -5.10
CA LEU A 4 -9.86 26.59 -5.21
C LEU A 4 -10.76 27.71 -5.75
N PRO A 5 -11.55 27.46 -6.80
CA PRO A 5 -12.49 28.44 -7.32
C PRO A 5 -13.68 28.62 -6.36
N PHE A 6 -14.15 29.86 -6.20
CA PHE A 6 -15.41 30.15 -5.48
C PHE A 6 -16.65 29.71 -6.27
N HIS A 7 -16.49 29.55 -7.59
CA HIS A 7 -17.51 29.04 -8.51
C HIS A 7 -16.88 27.89 -9.30
N PRO A 8 -16.98 26.65 -8.80
CA PRO A 8 -16.44 25.49 -9.51
C PRO A 8 -17.13 25.32 -10.86
N PRO A 9 -16.38 24.95 -11.91
CA PRO A 9 -16.97 24.67 -13.21
C PRO A 9 -17.82 23.40 -13.16
N ASP A 10 -18.75 23.27 -14.10
CA ASP A 10 -19.51 22.04 -14.26
C ASP A 10 -18.60 20.84 -14.49
N PHE A 11 -19.06 19.69 -13.99
CA PHE A 11 -18.30 18.47 -14.10
C PHE A 11 -18.05 18.12 -15.56
N THR A 12 -16.82 17.75 -15.85
CA THR A 12 -16.41 17.20 -17.15
C THR A 12 -15.58 15.96 -16.87
N PRO A 13 -15.79 14.83 -17.56
CA PRO A 13 -14.99 13.63 -17.34
C PRO A 13 -13.48 13.87 -17.50
N GLY A 14 -12.67 13.22 -16.67
CA GLY A 14 -11.21 13.16 -16.76
C GLY A 14 -10.72 11.88 -17.43
N THR A 15 -9.41 11.64 -17.36
CA THR A 15 -8.77 10.41 -17.85
C THR A 15 -9.11 9.21 -16.95
N ARG A 16 -9.00 9.41 -15.62
CA ARG A 16 -9.29 8.41 -14.60
C ARG A 16 -10.61 8.70 -13.90
N TYR A 17 -11.03 9.96 -13.79
CA TYR A 17 -12.26 10.30 -13.09
C TYR A 17 -13.44 10.45 -14.07
N THR A 18 -14.12 9.33 -14.35
CA THR A 18 -15.26 9.25 -15.29
C THR A 18 -16.60 9.59 -14.62
N GLU A 19 -17.64 9.83 -15.42
CA GLU A 19 -19.01 10.04 -14.91
C GLU A 19 -19.48 8.86 -14.03
N GLU A 20 -19.20 7.63 -14.47
CA GLU A 20 -19.53 6.41 -13.72
C GLU A 20 -18.86 6.36 -12.35
N ARG A 21 -17.58 6.77 -12.26
CA ARG A 21 -16.81 6.82 -11.00
C ARG A 21 -17.32 7.95 -10.10
N LYS A 22 -17.72 9.08 -10.68
CA LYS A 22 -18.37 10.17 -9.95
C LYS A 22 -19.69 9.72 -9.31
N ASP A 23 -20.56 9.08 -10.09
CA ASP A 23 -21.84 8.58 -9.61
C ASP A 23 -21.64 7.48 -8.53
N ALA A 24 -20.65 6.62 -8.70
CA ALA A 24 -20.30 5.60 -7.72
C ALA A 24 -19.75 6.18 -6.41
N MET A 25 -19.02 7.31 -6.47
CA MET A 25 -18.44 7.95 -5.29
C MET A 25 -19.51 8.56 -4.38
N ASN A 26 -20.63 9.03 -4.95
CA ASN A 26 -21.83 9.49 -4.24
C ASN A 26 -21.51 10.36 -3.01
N VAL A 27 -20.75 11.43 -3.25
CA VAL A 27 -20.10 12.26 -2.21
C VAL A 27 -21.13 12.89 -1.26
N ASN A 28 -22.32 13.21 -1.74
CA ASN A 28 -23.36 13.91 -0.99
C ASN A 28 -24.56 13.01 -0.64
N LYS A 29 -24.31 11.75 -0.27
CA LYS A 29 -25.38 10.77 0.00
C LYS A 29 -26.41 11.24 1.04
N GLU A 30 -25.98 12.00 2.04
CA GLU A 30 -26.84 12.51 3.12
C GLU A 30 -27.40 13.91 2.85
N GLY A 31 -27.04 14.55 1.72
CA GLY A 31 -27.49 15.90 1.39
C GLY A 31 -26.94 17.01 2.31
N PHE A 32 -25.80 16.75 2.96
CA PHE A 32 -25.15 17.71 3.86
C PHE A 32 -24.47 18.86 3.09
N LEU A 33 -23.92 18.57 1.91
CA LEU A 33 -23.22 19.56 1.08
C LEU A 33 -24.20 20.33 0.20
N THR A 34 -23.90 21.60 -0.03
CA THR A 34 -24.55 22.40 -1.07
C THR A 34 -24.12 21.96 -2.46
N ASP A 35 -24.92 22.26 -3.49
CA ASP A 35 -24.61 21.91 -4.88
C ASP A 35 -23.24 22.45 -5.33
N GLU A 36 -22.86 23.66 -4.89
CA GLU A 36 -21.57 24.26 -5.23
C GLU A 36 -20.41 23.57 -4.48
N GLU A 37 -20.62 23.14 -3.24
CA GLU A 37 -19.61 22.35 -2.50
C GLU A 37 -19.42 20.97 -3.13
N GLU A 38 -20.50 20.31 -3.57
CA GLU A 38 -20.44 19.03 -4.28
C GLU A 38 -19.67 19.16 -5.61
N LYS A 39 -19.97 20.21 -6.39
CA LYS A 39 -19.21 20.54 -7.61
C LYS A 39 -17.73 20.78 -7.31
N LEU A 40 -17.41 21.49 -6.22
CA LEU A 40 -16.03 21.76 -5.83
C LEU A 40 -15.27 20.47 -5.50
N VAL A 41 -15.89 19.51 -4.82
CA VAL A 41 -15.27 18.21 -4.53
C VAL A 41 -14.97 17.45 -5.81
N HIS A 42 -15.92 17.37 -6.74
CA HIS A 42 -15.71 16.70 -8.02
C HIS A 42 -14.65 17.41 -8.89
N HIS A 43 -14.59 18.73 -8.85
CA HIS A 43 -13.55 19.50 -9.52
C HIS A 43 -12.15 19.19 -8.95
N LEU A 44 -12.04 19.12 -7.62
CA LEU A 44 -10.78 18.78 -6.95
C LEU A 44 -10.30 17.36 -7.28
N ILE A 45 -11.21 16.38 -7.22
CA ILE A 45 -10.90 14.98 -7.54
C ILE A 45 -10.43 14.87 -8.99
N LYS A 46 -11.09 15.57 -9.91
CA LYS A 46 -10.66 15.63 -11.31
C LYS A 46 -9.26 16.23 -11.46
N LEU A 47 -9.00 17.38 -10.82
CA LEU A 47 -7.68 18.03 -10.89
C LEU A 47 -6.56 17.14 -10.35
N GLN A 48 -6.88 16.26 -9.40
CA GLN A 48 -5.93 15.34 -8.77
C GLN A 48 -6.22 13.88 -9.16
N GLU A 49 -6.76 13.63 -10.36
CA GLU A 49 -7.26 12.30 -10.74
C GLU A 49 -6.21 11.18 -10.71
N LEU A 50 -4.92 11.54 -10.79
CA LEU A 50 -3.80 10.60 -10.68
C LEU A 50 -3.49 10.17 -9.24
N ALA A 51 -3.93 10.94 -8.24
CA ALA A 51 -3.75 10.61 -6.82
C ALA A 51 -4.72 9.51 -6.36
N PHE A 52 -5.85 9.34 -7.05
CA PHE A 52 -6.85 8.33 -6.74
C PHE A 52 -6.62 7.08 -7.60
N ALA A 53 -6.57 5.93 -6.95
CA ALA A 53 -6.49 4.63 -7.60
C ALA A 53 -7.84 3.91 -7.46
N TRP A 54 -8.42 3.50 -8.58
CA TRP A 54 -9.72 2.84 -8.63
C TRP A 54 -9.61 1.33 -8.87
N ASN A 55 -8.44 0.87 -9.32
CA ASN A 55 -8.10 -0.53 -9.54
C ASN A 55 -6.64 -0.80 -9.14
N GLU A 56 -6.25 -2.09 -9.12
CA GLU A 56 -4.88 -2.48 -8.74
C GLU A 56 -3.82 -2.00 -9.75
N ASP A 57 -4.18 -1.78 -11.02
CA ASP A 57 -3.25 -1.33 -12.07
C ASP A 57 -2.90 0.17 -11.94
N GLU A 58 -3.79 0.97 -11.36
CA GLU A 58 -3.59 2.39 -11.09
C GLU A 58 -2.81 2.66 -9.79
N LYS A 59 -2.47 1.61 -9.04
CA LYS A 59 -1.73 1.70 -7.78
C LYS A 59 -0.34 2.30 -8.01
N GLY A 60 -0.05 3.40 -7.30
CA GLY A 60 1.27 4.02 -7.31
C GLY A 60 2.35 3.22 -6.58
N LYS A 61 3.61 3.66 -6.72
CA LYS A 61 4.73 3.27 -5.85
C LYS A 61 5.30 4.55 -5.23
N PHE A 62 5.90 4.44 -4.05
CA PHE A 62 6.65 5.56 -3.49
C PHE A 62 7.84 5.85 -4.39
N SER A 63 8.08 7.14 -4.68
CA SER A 63 9.26 7.55 -5.43
C SER A 63 10.51 7.27 -4.59
N GLU A 64 11.50 6.65 -5.22
CA GLU A 64 12.79 6.35 -4.59
C GLU A 64 13.57 7.63 -4.23
N GLU A 65 13.18 8.80 -4.78
CA GLU A 65 13.73 10.11 -4.39
C GLU A 65 13.44 10.45 -2.91
N TYR A 66 12.30 10.01 -2.39
CA TYR A 66 11.86 10.30 -1.01
C TYR A 66 11.99 9.08 -0.10
N PHE A 67 12.04 7.88 -0.69
CA PHE A 67 12.01 6.62 0.04
C PHE A 67 13.06 5.65 -0.49
N ASP A 68 14.21 5.62 0.19
CA ASP A 68 15.22 4.61 -0.10
C ASP A 68 14.65 3.18 0.00
N PRO A 69 15.15 2.25 -0.83
CA PRO A 69 14.83 0.84 -0.72
C PRO A 69 15.12 0.30 0.69
N VAL A 70 14.20 -0.47 1.24
CA VAL A 70 14.30 -0.96 2.61
C VAL A 70 15.32 -2.09 2.68
N THR A 71 16.33 -1.90 3.51
CA THR A 71 17.24 -2.95 3.96
C THR A 71 16.68 -3.60 5.21
N ILE A 72 16.58 -4.93 5.22
CA ILE A 72 16.08 -5.70 6.36
C ILE A 72 17.25 -5.90 7.34
N PRO A 73 17.24 -5.26 8.52
CA PRO A 73 18.30 -5.46 9.50
C PRO A 73 18.13 -6.85 10.13
N THR A 74 19.19 -7.65 10.13
CA THR A 74 19.18 -9.00 10.71
C THR A 74 20.33 -9.18 11.70
N ILE A 75 20.10 -10.04 12.69
CA ILE A 75 21.20 -10.56 13.53
C ILE A 75 22.01 -11.60 12.74
N GLU A 76 23.17 -12.00 13.24
CA GLU A 76 23.92 -13.11 12.65
C GLU A 76 23.08 -14.39 12.67
N HIS A 77 22.97 -15.05 11.52
CA HIS A 77 22.19 -16.27 11.36
C HIS A 77 22.69 -17.09 10.16
N VAL A 78 22.21 -18.33 10.08
CA VAL A 78 22.42 -19.19 8.92
C VAL A 78 21.19 -19.19 8.02
N PRO A 79 21.33 -19.36 6.70
CA PRO A 79 20.19 -19.46 5.81
C PRO A 79 19.23 -20.57 6.19
N TRP A 80 17.93 -20.27 6.24
CA TRP A 80 16.90 -21.28 6.49
C TRP A 80 16.42 -21.90 5.18
N VAL A 81 16.14 -23.20 5.22
CA VAL A 81 15.54 -23.93 4.11
C VAL A 81 14.33 -24.70 4.62
N CYS A 82 13.15 -24.21 4.28
CA CYS A 82 11.89 -24.82 4.66
C CYS A 82 11.26 -25.58 3.49
N ARG A 83 10.64 -26.74 3.79
CA ARG A 83 9.83 -27.47 2.80
C ARG A 83 8.48 -26.78 2.62
N ASN A 84 8.09 -26.56 1.37
CA ASN A 84 6.83 -25.91 1.07
C ASN A 84 5.62 -26.79 1.41
N ILE A 85 4.49 -26.17 1.72
CA ILE A 85 3.21 -26.86 1.90
C ILE A 85 2.73 -27.34 0.52
N PRO A 86 2.27 -28.60 0.38
CA PRO A 86 1.75 -29.10 -0.90
C PRO A 86 0.60 -28.24 -1.41
N ILE A 87 0.62 -27.92 -2.70
CA ILE A 87 -0.46 -27.20 -3.36
C ILE A 87 -1.58 -28.20 -3.66
N PRO A 88 -2.83 -27.96 -3.22
CA PRO A 88 -3.95 -28.81 -3.59
C PRO A 88 -4.09 -28.90 -5.11
N PRO A 89 -4.26 -30.11 -5.70
CA PRO A 89 -4.27 -30.29 -7.16
C PRO A 89 -5.28 -29.39 -7.89
N GLY A 90 -6.47 -29.19 -7.33
CA GLY A 90 -7.51 -28.33 -7.90
C GLY A 90 -7.16 -26.84 -7.97
N ASN A 91 -6.14 -26.41 -7.23
CA ASN A 91 -5.68 -25.02 -7.20
C ASN A 91 -4.37 -24.82 -7.96
N TYR A 92 -3.70 -25.89 -8.42
CA TYR A 92 -2.36 -25.82 -8.98
C TYR A 92 -2.23 -24.81 -10.13
N GLN A 93 -3.13 -24.91 -11.12
CA GLN A 93 -3.09 -24.02 -12.28
C GLN A 93 -3.33 -22.56 -11.89
N LYS A 94 -4.33 -22.30 -11.04
CA LYS A 94 -4.64 -20.95 -10.54
C LYS A 94 -3.43 -20.33 -9.83
N VAL A 95 -2.71 -21.13 -9.06
CA VAL A 95 -1.53 -20.70 -8.33
C VAL A 95 -0.37 -20.38 -9.27
N VAL A 96 -0.15 -21.21 -10.30
CA VAL A 96 0.84 -20.92 -11.35
C VAL A 96 0.52 -19.62 -12.07
N ASP A 97 -0.75 -19.39 -12.41
CA ASP A 97 -1.18 -18.16 -13.11
C ASP A 97 -0.96 -16.91 -12.24
N ILE A 98 -1.29 -16.99 -10.94
CA ILE A 98 -1.02 -15.91 -9.97
C ILE A 98 0.48 -15.61 -9.88
N ILE A 99 1.33 -16.65 -9.83
CA ILE A 99 2.77 -16.46 -9.75
C ILE A 99 3.31 -15.80 -11.02
N LYS A 100 2.87 -16.24 -12.20
CA LYS A 100 3.25 -15.63 -13.48
C LYS A 100 2.83 -14.15 -13.57
N ALA A 101 1.62 -13.83 -13.14
CA ALA A 101 1.15 -12.44 -13.07
C ALA A 101 2.02 -11.59 -12.12
N LYS A 102 2.44 -12.15 -10.99
CA LYS A 102 3.35 -11.45 -10.07
C LYS A 102 4.76 -11.26 -10.64
N ILE A 103 5.26 -12.21 -11.42
CA ILE A 103 6.52 -12.05 -12.17
C ILE A 103 6.37 -10.93 -13.21
N SER A 104 5.31 -10.93 -14.02
CA SER A 104 5.10 -9.90 -15.07
C SER A 104 4.91 -8.50 -14.48
N SER A 105 4.29 -8.39 -13.30
CA SER A 105 4.16 -7.12 -12.57
C SER A 105 5.45 -6.64 -11.89
N GLY A 106 6.53 -7.44 -11.91
CA GLY A 106 7.79 -7.14 -11.25
C GLY A 106 7.78 -7.28 -9.73
N VAL A 107 6.74 -7.87 -9.13
CA VAL A 107 6.67 -8.16 -7.68
C VAL A 107 7.61 -9.32 -7.32
N TYR A 108 7.76 -10.29 -8.24
CA TYR A 108 8.68 -11.41 -8.09
C TYR A 108 9.78 -11.38 -9.15
N GLU A 109 10.98 -11.75 -8.75
CA GLU A 109 12.12 -11.95 -9.64
C GLU A 109 12.81 -13.30 -9.36
N PRO A 110 13.52 -13.87 -10.35
CA PRO A 110 14.29 -15.10 -10.14
C PRO A 110 15.32 -14.95 -9.02
N SER A 111 15.51 -16.03 -8.25
CA SER A 111 16.50 -16.09 -7.16
C SER A 111 17.32 -17.37 -7.24
N ASN A 112 18.61 -17.24 -6.92
CA ASN A 112 19.54 -18.35 -6.70
C ASN A 112 20.02 -18.42 -5.24
N SER A 113 19.29 -17.77 -4.33
CA SER A 113 19.69 -17.66 -2.93
C SER A 113 19.63 -18.99 -2.19
N SER A 114 20.39 -19.07 -1.09
CA SER A 114 20.39 -20.21 -0.17
C SER A 114 19.19 -20.20 0.80
N TYR A 115 18.44 -19.11 0.88
CA TYR A 115 17.20 -19.02 1.67
C TYR A 115 16.03 -19.69 0.95
N ARG A 116 15.13 -20.32 1.72
CA ARG A 116 13.85 -20.82 1.22
C ARG A 116 12.78 -20.77 2.30
N SER A 117 11.88 -19.81 2.20
CA SER A 117 10.69 -19.69 3.04
C SER A 117 9.53 -20.53 2.49
N ARG A 118 8.62 -20.93 3.39
CA ARG A 118 7.36 -21.59 3.00
C ARG A 118 6.37 -20.55 2.49
N TRP A 119 5.36 -20.99 1.77
CA TRP A 119 4.21 -20.17 1.42
C TRP A 119 2.98 -21.06 1.27
N PHE A 120 1.80 -20.44 1.31
CA PHE A 120 0.53 -21.12 1.14
C PHE A 120 -0.51 -20.17 0.53
N CYS A 121 -1.66 -20.72 0.17
CA CYS A 121 -2.77 -19.94 -0.35
C CYS A 121 -3.92 -19.89 0.65
N VAL A 122 -4.52 -18.71 0.79
CA VAL A 122 -5.77 -18.51 1.53
C VAL A 122 -6.83 -17.97 0.58
N LEU A 123 -8.10 -18.30 0.82
CA LEU A 123 -9.21 -17.71 0.08
C LEU A 123 -9.40 -16.25 0.52
N LYS A 124 -9.60 -15.34 -0.44
CA LYS A 124 -10.09 -13.99 -0.15
C LYS A 124 -11.54 -14.08 0.39
N LYS A 125 -12.04 -12.97 0.94
CA LYS A 125 -13.41 -12.86 1.47
C LYS A 125 -14.50 -13.20 0.44
N ASP A 126 -14.18 -13.10 -0.85
CA ASP A 126 -15.06 -13.47 -1.96
C ASP A 126 -15.29 -14.99 -2.11
N GLY A 127 -14.55 -15.81 -1.36
CA GLY A 127 -14.65 -17.28 -1.37
C GLY A 127 -14.13 -17.94 -2.65
N LYS A 128 -13.61 -17.19 -3.62
CA LYS A 128 -13.21 -17.70 -4.94
C LYS A 128 -11.76 -17.38 -5.30
N SER A 129 -11.29 -16.18 -4.95
CA SER A 129 -9.95 -15.72 -5.29
C SER A 129 -8.93 -16.22 -4.27
N LEU A 130 -7.75 -16.63 -4.75
CA LEU A 130 -6.65 -17.04 -3.89
C LEU A 130 -5.71 -15.86 -3.60
N ARG A 131 -5.23 -15.78 -2.36
CA ARG A 131 -4.14 -14.91 -1.95
C ARG A 131 -2.93 -15.77 -1.58
N LEU A 132 -1.80 -15.47 -2.19
CA LEU A 132 -0.52 -16.11 -1.85
C LEU A 132 0.05 -15.44 -0.59
N VAL A 133 0.36 -16.24 0.42
CA VAL A 133 0.88 -15.82 1.72
C VAL A 133 2.25 -16.43 1.92
N HIS A 134 3.24 -15.59 2.16
CA HIS A 134 4.60 -16.02 2.48
C HIS A 134 4.71 -16.23 3.99
N ASP A 135 5.26 -17.37 4.39
CA ASP A 135 5.57 -17.64 5.79
C ASP A 135 6.90 -16.99 6.15
N LEU A 136 6.80 -15.78 6.70
CA LEU A 136 7.94 -14.97 7.10
C LEU A 136 8.36 -15.21 8.55
N GLN A 137 7.84 -16.25 9.23
CA GLN A 137 8.25 -16.55 10.60
C GLN A 137 9.78 -16.72 10.75
N PRO A 138 10.48 -17.44 9.85
CA PRO A 138 11.95 -17.55 9.93
C PRO A 138 12.65 -16.20 9.77
N LEU A 139 12.22 -15.39 8.80
CA LEU A 139 12.73 -14.04 8.57
C LEU A 139 12.52 -13.15 9.80
N ASN A 140 11.30 -13.14 10.33
CA ASN A 140 10.92 -12.32 11.47
C ASN A 140 11.65 -12.71 12.76
N ALA A 141 12.13 -13.96 12.88
CA ALA A 141 12.91 -14.43 14.02
C ALA A 141 14.35 -13.87 14.03
N VAL A 142 14.93 -13.62 12.84
CA VAL A 142 16.28 -13.06 12.70
C VAL A 142 16.29 -11.56 12.45
N THR A 143 15.13 -10.96 12.19
CA THR A 143 14.99 -9.53 11.92
C THR A 143 15.13 -8.74 13.22
N ILE A 144 15.98 -7.72 13.21
CA ILE A 144 16.06 -6.73 14.29
C ILE A 144 14.80 -5.87 14.22
N LYS A 145 13.98 -5.94 15.27
CA LYS A 145 12.69 -5.23 15.33
C LYS A 145 12.90 -3.80 15.78
N ASP A 146 12.14 -2.89 15.17
CA ASP A 146 12.07 -1.51 15.65
C ASP A 146 11.31 -1.48 16.99
N SER A 147 11.78 -0.64 17.90
CA SER A 147 11.15 -0.40 19.21
C SER A 147 10.17 0.77 19.18
N GLY A 148 10.12 1.50 18.07
CA GLY A 148 9.20 2.61 17.90
C GLY A 148 7.75 2.14 18.01
N LEU A 149 7.03 2.71 18.97
CA LEU A 149 5.59 2.51 19.10
C LEU A 149 4.86 3.47 18.14
N PRO A 150 3.71 3.05 17.58
CA PRO A 150 2.78 3.98 16.96
C PRO A 150 2.40 5.08 17.95
N PRO A 151 2.11 6.31 17.49
CA PRO A 151 1.57 7.34 18.36
C PRO A 151 0.27 6.84 19.00
N MET A 152 0.02 7.26 20.24
CA MET A 152 -1.22 6.95 20.94
C MET A 152 -2.39 7.54 20.15
N VAL A 153 -3.39 6.70 19.83
CA VAL A 153 -4.50 7.06 18.92
C VAL A 153 -5.28 8.24 19.46
N GLU A 154 -5.47 8.30 20.78
CA GLU A 154 -6.18 9.37 21.47
C GLU A 154 -5.48 10.72 21.30
N GLN A 155 -4.16 10.77 21.51
CA GLN A 155 -3.38 11.99 21.31
C GLN A 155 -3.40 12.45 19.84
N TYR A 156 -3.36 11.49 18.92
CA TYR A 156 -3.49 11.79 17.50
C TYR A 156 -4.88 12.35 17.18
N ALA A 157 -5.96 11.74 17.70
CA ALA A 157 -7.32 12.21 17.51
C ALA A 157 -7.58 13.60 18.12
N GLU A 158 -7.04 13.88 19.30
CA GLU A 158 -7.14 15.18 19.96
C GLU A 158 -6.54 16.31 19.13
N SER A 159 -5.47 16.04 18.35
CA SER A 159 -4.87 17.04 17.46
C SER A 159 -5.82 17.55 16.36
N PHE A 160 -6.89 16.81 16.10
CA PHE A 160 -7.94 17.18 15.16
C PHE A 160 -9.10 17.92 15.83
N GLY A 161 -9.15 17.99 17.17
CA GLY A 161 -10.23 18.63 17.92
C GLY A 161 -10.51 20.07 17.51
N GLY A 162 -11.80 20.42 17.46
CA GLY A 162 -12.25 21.79 17.17
C GLY A 162 -12.29 22.18 15.68
N ARG A 163 -12.03 21.26 14.75
CA ARG A 163 -12.21 21.53 13.31
C ARG A 163 -13.65 21.22 12.87
N GLY A 164 -14.16 22.05 11.97
CA GLY A 164 -15.53 21.93 11.44
C GLY A 164 -15.69 20.81 10.40
N CYS A 165 -14.62 20.43 9.70
CA CYS A 165 -14.63 19.41 8.65
C CYS A 165 -13.36 18.55 8.71
N TYR A 166 -13.48 17.27 8.37
CA TYR A 166 -12.38 16.31 8.29
C TYR A 166 -12.41 15.58 6.95
N GLY A 167 -11.22 15.36 6.37
CA GLY A 167 -11.04 14.46 5.23
C GLY A 167 -10.24 13.26 5.68
N VAL A 168 -10.76 12.05 5.43
CA VAL A 168 -10.06 10.80 5.70
C VAL A 168 -9.77 10.15 4.35
N PHE A 169 -8.49 9.92 4.07
CA PHE A 169 -8.05 9.22 2.88
C PHE A 169 -7.45 7.90 3.31
N ASP A 170 -7.97 6.80 2.76
CA ASP A 170 -7.29 5.53 2.85
C ASP A 170 -6.34 5.40 1.66
N LEU A 171 -5.09 5.17 2.01
CA LEU A 171 -4.06 4.89 1.05
C LEU A 171 -4.34 3.48 0.51
N LEU A 172 -4.60 3.34 -0.80
CA LEU A 172 -4.69 2.04 -1.48
C LEU A 172 -3.28 1.41 -1.56
N VAL A 173 -2.70 1.19 -0.39
CA VAL A 173 -1.31 0.91 -0.14
C VAL A 173 -1.26 -0.43 0.54
N GLY A 174 -0.69 -1.38 -0.19
CA GLY A 174 -0.17 -2.61 0.39
C GLY A 174 1.31 -2.45 0.68
N PHE A 175 1.85 -3.37 1.47
CA PHE A 175 3.29 -3.57 1.72
C PHE A 175 4.15 -3.53 0.43
N ASP A 176 3.56 -3.84 -0.72
CA ASP A 176 4.22 -3.92 -2.03
C ASP A 176 4.72 -2.58 -2.64
N GLN A 177 4.60 -1.44 -1.96
CA GLN A 177 5.00 -0.13 -2.53
C GLN A 177 6.40 0.35 -2.15
N ARG A 178 7.01 -0.21 -1.09
CA ARG A 178 8.41 0.07 -0.78
C ARG A 178 9.27 -1.02 -1.37
N SER A 179 10.18 -0.62 -2.26
CA SER A 179 11.21 -1.48 -2.81
C SER A 179 12.07 -2.07 -1.69
N LEU A 180 12.44 -3.34 -1.80
CA LEU A 180 13.49 -3.95 -0.99
C LEU A 180 14.84 -3.67 -1.62
N SER A 181 15.80 -3.31 -0.78
CA SER A 181 17.21 -3.25 -1.17
C SER A 181 17.63 -4.60 -1.77
N PRO A 182 18.38 -4.64 -2.90
CA PRO A 182 18.86 -5.87 -3.51
C PRO A 182 19.53 -6.83 -2.51
N ASP A 183 20.25 -6.30 -1.53
CA ASP A 183 20.96 -7.07 -0.50
C ASP A 183 20.01 -7.83 0.45
N SER A 184 18.78 -7.34 0.60
CA SER A 184 17.77 -7.94 1.49
C SER A 184 16.75 -8.81 0.75
N ARG A 185 16.69 -8.76 -0.58
CA ARG A 185 15.70 -9.53 -1.37
C ARG A 185 15.87 -11.03 -1.17
N ASP A 186 17.11 -11.49 -1.03
CA ASP A 186 17.44 -12.89 -0.84
C ASP A 186 16.78 -13.52 0.38
N LEU A 187 16.60 -12.76 1.46
CA LEU A 187 15.91 -13.17 2.68
C LEU A 187 14.42 -13.53 2.44
N THR A 188 13.85 -13.09 1.32
CA THR A 188 12.45 -13.35 0.95
C THR A 188 12.30 -14.50 -0.04
N THR A 189 13.37 -15.23 -0.35
CA THR A 189 13.37 -16.30 -1.35
C THR A 189 12.43 -17.43 -0.97
N PHE A 190 11.66 -17.91 -1.94
CA PHE A 190 10.72 -19.02 -1.81
C PHE A 190 10.73 -19.89 -3.08
N GLN A 191 10.38 -21.16 -2.93
CA GLN A 191 10.37 -22.10 -4.05
C GLN A 191 8.96 -22.30 -4.59
N THR A 192 8.80 -22.19 -5.91
CA THR A 192 7.52 -22.36 -6.59
C THR A 192 7.59 -23.44 -7.67
N PRO A 193 6.45 -23.88 -8.22
CA PRO A 193 6.44 -24.80 -9.36
C PRO A 193 7.06 -24.24 -10.65
N VAL A 194 7.22 -22.90 -10.75
CA VAL A 194 7.84 -22.25 -11.92
C VAL A 194 9.31 -21.89 -11.70
N GLY A 195 9.86 -22.17 -10.52
CA GLY A 195 11.24 -21.86 -10.15
C GLY A 195 11.38 -21.23 -8.77
N THR A 196 12.63 -20.93 -8.39
CA THR A 196 12.94 -20.20 -7.17
C THR A 196 12.83 -18.70 -7.43
N LEU A 197 12.04 -18.01 -6.60
CA LEU A 197 11.74 -16.59 -6.76
C LEU A 197 12.01 -15.85 -5.45
N ARG A 198 12.22 -14.54 -5.53
CA ARG A 198 12.29 -13.62 -4.39
C ARG A 198 11.42 -12.39 -4.63
N LEU A 199 11.07 -11.68 -3.56
CA LEU A 199 10.28 -10.46 -3.65
C LEU A 199 11.15 -9.23 -3.89
N THR A 200 10.63 -8.29 -4.67
CA THR A 200 11.28 -7.00 -4.96
C THR A 200 10.82 -5.88 -4.04
N SER A 201 9.73 -6.09 -3.32
CA SER A 201 9.08 -5.14 -2.41
C SER A 201 8.78 -5.80 -1.08
N ILE A 202 8.52 -5.01 -0.03
CA ILE A 202 8.33 -5.56 1.31
C ILE A 202 7.14 -6.54 1.32
N PRO A 203 7.34 -7.80 1.76
CA PRO A 203 6.26 -8.77 1.79
C PRO A 203 5.29 -8.49 2.94
N MET A 204 4.00 -8.76 2.68
CA MET A 204 2.98 -8.75 3.73
C MET A 204 3.34 -9.75 4.85
N GLY A 205 3.26 -9.31 6.10
CA GLY A 205 3.57 -10.13 7.29
C GLY A 205 5.00 -9.99 7.81
N TYR A 206 5.83 -9.14 7.18
CA TYR A 206 7.15 -8.79 7.70
C TYR A 206 7.01 -7.96 8.99
N SER A 207 7.75 -8.31 10.04
CA SER A 207 7.64 -7.68 11.36
C SER A 207 8.77 -6.70 11.70
N GLY A 208 9.68 -6.40 10.76
CA GLY A 208 10.75 -5.42 10.98
C GLY A 208 10.27 -3.98 10.79
N GLN A 209 11.14 -3.05 10.36
CA GLN A 209 10.85 -1.62 10.17
C GLN A 209 9.55 -1.36 9.38
N GLN A 210 8.46 -1.34 10.13
CA GLN A 210 7.07 -1.16 9.71
C GLN A 210 6.41 -0.25 10.74
N ASN A 211 7.19 0.59 11.43
CA ASN A 211 6.57 1.53 12.33
C ASN A 211 5.73 2.48 11.47
N PRO A 212 4.39 2.53 11.64
CA PRO A 212 3.60 3.60 11.06
C PRO A 212 4.16 4.96 11.46
N SER A 213 4.92 5.10 12.55
CA SER A 213 5.65 6.33 12.86
C SER A 213 6.77 6.66 11.87
N ASN A 214 7.44 5.70 11.21
CA ASN A 214 8.42 6.02 10.16
C ASN A 214 7.73 6.43 8.86
N VAL A 215 6.66 5.74 8.46
CA VAL A 215 5.86 6.15 7.30
C VAL A 215 5.18 7.48 7.59
N LEU A 216 4.59 7.67 8.78
CA LEU A 216 3.99 8.93 9.22
C LEU A 216 5.01 10.04 9.38
N TYR A 217 6.23 9.78 9.85
CA TYR A 217 7.31 10.77 9.98
C TYR A 217 7.87 11.17 8.61
N LEU A 218 8.14 10.20 7.73
CA LEU A 218 8.58 10.46 6.36
C LEU A 218 7.49 11.14 5.54
N LEU A 219 6.24 10.69 5.70
CA LEU A 219 5.09 11.37 5.13
C LEU A 219 4.89 12.74 5.79
N ASN A 220 5.20 12.95 7.07
CA ASN A 220 5.09 14.26 7.71
C ASN A 220 6.02 15.26 7.01
N GLU A 221 7.25 14.90 6.67
CA GLU A 221 8.13 15.77 5.85
C GLU A 221 7.52 16.11 4.49
N CYS A 222 6.86 15.15 3.81
CA CYS A 222 6.17 15.41 2.54
C CYS A 222 4.83 16.17 2.71
N ILE A 223 4.10 15.94 3.82
CA ILE A 223 2.74 16.39 4.13
C ILE A 223 2.75 17.67 4.97
N ILE A 224 3.86 18.11 5.55
CA ILE A 224 3.97 19.40 6.26
C ILE A 224 3.56 20.56 5.33
N SER A 225 3.75 20.41 4.02
CA SER A 225 3.24 21.36 3.01
C SER A 225 1.70 21.36 2.83
N ILE A 226 1.01 20.32 3.32
CA ILE A 226 -0.43 20.04 3.18
C ILE A 226 -1.15 20.08 4.55
N GLN A 227 -0.46 20.32 5.68
CA GLN A 227 -1.15 20.77 6.90
C GLN A 227 -1.77 22.14 6.63
N ILE A 228 -2.99 22.14 6.10
CA ILE A 228 -3.75 23.35 5.85
C ILE A 228 -4.01 23.98 7.20
N LYS A 229 -3.22 25.01 7.52
CA LYS A 229 -3.60 26.04 8.46
C LYS A 229 -4.78 26.79 7.83
N PHE A 230 -5.99 26.23 7.96
CA PHE A 230 -7.20 27.04 7.90
C PHE A 230 -7.26 27.85 9.21
N LEU A 231 -6.34 28.81 9.33
CA LEU A 231 -6.49 29.94 10.22
C LEU A 231 -6.47 31.17 9.33
N LYS A 232 -7.66 31.60 8.96
CA LYS A 232 -8.03 33.02 8.98
C LYS A 232 -9.54 33.13 8.94
N SER A 233 -10.11 33.49 10.07
CA SER A 233 -11.07 34.59 10.07
C SER A 233 -10.91 35.36 11.40
N PRO A 234 -11.35 36.63 11.43
CA PRO A 234 -10.69 37.79 12.06
C PRO A 234 -10.61 37.79 13.58
#